data_AF-A0A7X6TQL3-F1
#
_entry.id   AF-A0A7X6TQL3-F1
#
_cell.length_a   1.000
_cell.length_b   1.000
_cell.length_c   1.000
_cell.angle_alpha   90.00
_cell.angle_beta   90.00
_cell.angle_gamma   90.00
#
_symmetry.space_group_name_H-M   'P 1'
#
loop_
_entity.id
_entity.type
_entity.pdbx_description
1 polymer ?
#
loop_
_entity_poly.entity_id
_entity_poly.type
_entity_poly.pdbx_seq_one_letter_code
_entity_poly.pdbx_strand_id
1 'polypeptide(L)'
;MLNQFYNYLAIKLNGYFKNTSPGERFYLQFDEADQVRKFYEALENLPKTENFTYKHAQGTPYETFMINHQQAGIVVAATIGGITPDYLVTLRNEVSEQQNEWENKALLIVCSETLDSIKGGSSDLQKEGMPFHVDQLTKNIIDEIMESKLKPYEKEILKFHLNQKREDTLFKTNLWDYEEVLGFIYGEKIQDHAYEKLNLFRDDTLETFTVSKMKKRISENAELFEKVNNAHHFDDVDLRLSRFLTEKGVNKLKKDKWTEVPYKDVNSYKEDFNQERKQTLVYRESPQKVTQEGISFWERPLGDKGNRSNKRQIILFNPQGIEELTLKFSFDDVLKSELIDIKSQSFVKTSGKKLEMTLAHNKGGTSFYRVIYNHNKNPKTRFQFDVCVIETISDNLKGIMTKFEIDGRKETVVLQCDYNEIFFGPETGDINLKGINTAGEEVFLDEGESFRIDEGSQAWESDSLSFTVNFNGAKLPILIKDENNKVIPIDSSRIWKLKREAMDDFYYDVDSGKLRQGSKEYASYTEMRPFLHWEKEWIHAKMFSAQLDGEEIKKLELSLPYEIDTTYLAILDW
;
A
#
# COMPACT_ATOMS: atom_id res chain seq x y z
N MET A 1 -25.48 -4.62 -34.17
CA MET A 1 -25.57 -3.99 -32.84
C MET A 1 -25.95 -2.52 -32.99
N LEU A 2 -25.15 -1.65 -33.65
CA LEU A 2 -25.48 -0.23 -33.89
C LEU A 2 -26.93 0.06 -34.33
N ASN A 3 -27.47 -0.64 -35.33
CA ASN A 3 -28.86 -0.39 -35.77
C ASN A 3 -29.92 -0.65 -34.70
N GLN A 4 -29.67 -1.57 -33.74
CA GLN A 4 -30.63 -1.86 -32.67
C GLN A 4 -30.73 -0.73 -31.66
N PHE A 5 -29.62 -0.02 -31.42
CA PHE A 5 -29.60 1.14 -30.54
C PHE A 5 -30.45 2.30 -31.09
N TYR A 6 -30.24 2.68 -32.35
CA TYR A 6 -31.04 3.75 -32.97
C TYR A 6 -32.52 3.37 -33.09
N ASN A 7 -32.82 2.11 -33.41
CA ASN A 7 -34.19 1.60 -33.40
C ASN A 7 -34.83 1.70 -32.01
N TYR A 8 -34.10 1.35 -30.95
CA TYR A 8 -34.57 1.49 -29.58
C TYR A 8 -34.90 2.95 -29.24
N LEU A 9 -33.99 3.88 -29.53
CA LEU A 9 -34.21 5.31 -29.32
C LEU A 9 -35.44 5.80 -30.10
N ALA A 10 -35.57 5.40 -31.37
CA ALA A 10 -36.68 5.78 -32.23
C ALA A 10 -38.02 5.28 -31.66
N ILE A 11 -38.09 4.05 -31.16
CA ILE A 11 -39.28 3.48 -30.53
C ILE A 11 -39.66 4.23 -29.26
N LYS A 12 -38.69 4.55 -28.38
CA LYS A 12 -38.96 5.30 -27.15
C LYS A 12 -39.42 6.72 -27.45
N LEU A 13 -38.81 7.39 -28.42
CA LEU A 13 -39.21 8.73 -28.85
C LEU A 13 -40.61 8.73 -29.49
N ASN A 14 -40.91 7.75 -30.34
CA ASN A 14 -42.26 7.56 -30.90
C ASN A 14 -43.33 7.35 -29.81
N GLY A 15 -42.97 6.69 -28.71
CA GLY A 15 -43.82 6.56 -27.53
C GLY A 15 -44.14 7.92 -26.88
N TYR A 16 -43.14 8.79 -26.78
CA TYR A 16 -43.26 10.14 -26.23
C TYR A 16 -44.16 11.05 -27.09
N PHE A 17 -44.01 11.01 -28.41
CA PHE A 17 -44.77 11.87 -29.35
C PHE A 17 -46.28 11.62 -29.40
N LYS A 18 -46.79 10.55 -28.77
CA LYS A 18 -48.24 10.30 -28.69
C LYS A 18 -49.02 11.43 -28.01
N ASN A 19 -48.36 12.21 -27.15
CA ASN A 19 -48.95 13.30 -26.39
C ASN A 19 -48.44 14.70 -26.82
N THR A 20 -47.86 14.79 -28.02
CA THR A 20 -47.28 16.03 -28.55
C THR A 20 -48.35 16.91 -29.19
N SER A 21 -48.32 18.20 -28.84
CA SER A 21 -49.24 19.19 -29.39
C SER A 21 -48.71 19.81 -30.69
N PRO A 22 -49.59 20.26 -31.61
CA PRO A 22 -49.17 21.04 -32.77
C PRO A 22 -48.34 22.28 -32.39
N GLY A 23 -47.36 22.63 -33.21
CA GLY A 23 -46.46 23.77 -32.99
C GLY A 23 -45.28 23.49 -32.04
N GLU A 24 -45.27 22.34 -31.37
CA GLU A 24 -44.11 21.91 -30.58
C GLU A 24 -42.91 21.63 -31.50
N ARG A 25 -41.73 21.98 -30.99
CA ARG A 25 -40.46 21.89 -31.71
C ARG A 25 -39.46 21.22 -30.80
N PHE A 26 -38.86 20.14 -31.26
CA PHE A 26 -37.89 19.35 -30.53
C PHE A 26 -36.57 19.34 -31.29
N TYR A 27 -35.46 19.20 -30.57
CA TYR A 27 -34.19 18.88 -31.18
C TYR A 27 -33.44 17.78 -30.44
N LEU A 28 -32.65 17.03 -31.19
CA LEU A 28 -31.65 16.10 -30.70
C LEU A 28 -30.32 16.36 -31.40
N GLN A 29 -29.28 16.56 -30.61
CA GLN A 29 -27.92 16.71 -31.11
C GLN A 29 -27.13 15.40 -30.92
N PHE A 30 -26.47 14.96 -31.97
CA PHE A 30 -25.47 13.89 -31.96
C PHE A 30 -24.07 14.45 -32.18
N ASP A 31 -23.04 13.65 -31.93
CA ASP A 31 -21.63 14.06 -32.07
C ASP A 31 -21.16 13.98 -33.53
N GLU A 32 -21.67 13.00 -34.29
CA GLU A 32 -21.24 12.71 -35.66
C GLU A 32 -22.39 12.67 -36.67
N ALA A 33 -22.12 13.06 -37.91
CA ALA A 33 -23.11 13.05 -39.00
C ALA A 33 -23.64 11.63 -39.32
N ASP A 34 -22.82 10.59 -39.16
CA ASP A 34 -23.27 9.21 -39.39
C ASP A 34 -24.30 8.74 -38.34
N GLN A 35 -24.21 9.26 -37.11
CA GLN A 35 -25.18 9.00 -36.05
C GLN A 35 -26.53 9.64 -36.38
N VAL A 36 -26.52 10.89 -36.86
CA VAL A 36 -27.71 11.59 -37.37
C VAL A 36 -28.37 10.76 -38.46
N ARG A 37 -27.59 10.28 -39.44
CA ARG A 37 -28.10 9.46 -40.55
C ARG A 37 -28.74 8.17 -40.06
N LYS A 38 -28.05 7.40 -39.21
CA LYS A 38 -28.57 6.12 -38.67
C LYS A 38 -29.83 6.32 -37.84
N PHE A 39 -29.92 7.39 -37.06
CA PHE A 39 -31.12 7.70 -36.29
C PHE A 39 -32.28 8.17 -37.19
N TYR A 40 -32.00 8.98 -38.19
CA TYR A 40 -32.98 9.42 -39.19
C TYR A 40 -33.57 8.21 -39.94
N GLU A 41 -32.73 7.29 -40.41
CA GLU A 41 -33.15 6.03 -41.04
C GLU A 41 -34.00 5.17 -40.06
N ALA A 42 -33.65 5.12 -38.77
CA ALA A 42 -34.42 4.39 -37.76
C ALA A 42 -35.82 5.00 -37.52
N LEU A 43 -35.93 6.34 -37.54
CA LEU A 43 -37.21 7.06 -37.46
C LEU A 43 -38.08 6.85 -38.70
N GLU A 44 -37.48 6.84 -39.89
CA GLU A 44 -38.19 6.61 -41.15
C GLU A 44 -38.88 5.24 -41.18
N ASN A 45 -38.24 4.23 -40.59
CA ASN A 45 -38.73 2.86 -40.50
C ASN A 45 -39.81 2.65 -39.41
N LEU A 46 -40.22 3.70 -38.68
CA LEU A 46 -41.31 3.60 -37.70
C LEU A 46 -42.67 3.37 -38.37
N PRO A 47 -43.64 2.75 -37.64
CA PRO A 47 -45.00 2.62 -38.15
C PRO A 47 -45.70 3.97 -38.25
N LYS A 48 -46.61 4.12 -39.22
CA LYS A 48 -47.38 5.35 -39.50
C LYS A 48 -46.53 6.53 -39.98
N THR A 49 -45.39 6.23 -40.61
CA THR A 49 -44.58 7.21 -41.32
C THR A 49 -45.13 7.43 -42.73
N GLU A 50 -45.23 8.69 -43.15
CA GLU A 50 -45.67 9.11 -44.47
C GLU A 50 -44.71 10.17 -45.03
N ASN A 51 -44.60 10.26 -46.37
CA ASN A 51 -43.77 11.28 -47.00
C ASN A 51 -44.35 12.67 -46.75
N PHE A 52 -43.47 13.64 -46.49
CA PHE A 52 -43.82 15.03 -46.30
C PHE A 52 -42.96 15.89 -47.24
N THR A 53 -43.62 16.81 -47.96
CA THR A 53 -42.94 17.73 -48.88
C THR A 53 -43.37 19.14 -48.55
N TYR A 54 -42.38 20.04 -48.43
CA TYR A 54 -42.60 21.46 -48.20
C TYR A 54 -41.83 22.29 -49.22
N LYS A 55 -42.42 23.35 -49.76
CA LYS A 55 -41.76 24.24 -50.71
C LYS A 55 -41.83 25.68 -50.25
N HIS A 56 -40.70 26.18 -49.73
CA HIS A 56 -40.54 27.61 -49.43
C HIS A 56 -40.61 28.45 -50.71
N ALA A 57 -41.14 29.68 -50.63
CA ALA A 57 -41.46 30.54 -51.78
C ALA A 57 -40.28 30.80 -52.75
N GLN A 58 -39.04 30.73 -52.26
CA GLN A 58 -37.81 30.99 -53.02
C GLN A 58 -36.91 29.75 -53.15
N GLY A 59 -37.37 28.57 -52.73
CA GLY A 59 -36.55 27.36 -52.63
C GLY A 59 -36.99 26.20 -53.54
N THR A 60 -36.14 25.18 -53.62
CA THR A 60 -36.51 23.87 -54.15
C THR A 60 -37.42 23.12 -53.16
N PRO A 61 -38.28 22.20 -53.62
CA PRO A 61 -39.05 21.34 -52.72
C PRO A 61 -38.12 20.60 -51.75
N TYR A 62 -38.44 20.67 -50.47
CA TYR A 62 -37.82 19.90 -49.41
C TYR A 62 -38.63 18.64 -49.16
N GLU A 63 -38.00 17.49 -49.29
CA GLU A 63 -38.61 16.18 -49.09
C GLU A 63 -38.07 15.54 -47.83
N THR A 64 -38.98 15.05 -47.00
CA THR A 64 -38.70 14.30 -45.78
C THR A 64 -39.90 13.39 -45.48
N PHE A 65 -40.02 12.91 -44.26
CA PHE A 65 -41.16 12.17 -43.77
C PHE A 65 -41.75 12.79 -42.50
N MET A 66 -42.97 12.39 -42.20
CA MET A 66 -43.67 12.71 -40.98
C MET A 66 -44.20 11.45 -40.30
N ILE A 67 -44.18 11.43 -38.97
CA ILE A 67 -44.72 10.34 -38.15
C ILE A 67 -46.10 10.77 -37.63
N ASN A 68 -47.14 10.04 -38.01
CA ASN A 68 -48.53 10.40 -37.72
C ASN A 68 -49.01 9.93 -36.33
N HIS A 69 -49.39 10.89 -35.48
CA HIS A 69 -50.09 10.66 -34.22
C HIS A 69 -51.47 11.34 -34.20
N GLN A 70 -52.30 11.02 -33.21
CA GLN A 70 -53.67 11.55 -33.12
C GLN A 70 -53.73 13.06 -32.91
N GLN A 71 -52.75 13.64 -32.20
CA GLN A 71 -52.74 15.06 -31.82
C GLN A 71 -51.98 15.93 -32.81
N ALA A 72 -50.84 15.47 -33.31
CA ALA A 72 -50.02 16.18 -34.28
C ALA A 72 -49.24 15.21 -35.16
N GLY A 73 -48.95 15.63 -36.39
CA GLY A 73 -48.00 14.96 -37.26
C GLY A 73 -46.58 15.47 -37.00
N ILE A 74 -45.64 14.59 -36.68
CA ILE A 74 -44.25 14.97 -36.36
C ILE A 74 -43.42 14.96 -37.62
N VAL A 75 -43.10 16.13 -38.17
CA VAL A 75 -42.19 16.27 -39.30
C VAL A 75 -40.77 16.11 -38.80
N VAL A 76 -39.99 15.23 -39.44
CA VAL A 76 -38.59 15.01 -39.08
C VAL A 76 -37.71 15.81 -40.04
N ALA A 77 -36.75 16.56 -39.50
CA ALA A 77 -35.77 17.29 -40.28
C ALA A 77 -34.38 17.00 -39.74
N ALA A 78 -33.42 16.80 -40.63
CA ALA A 78 -32.07 16.46 -40.21
C ALA A 78 -30.99 17.11 -41.07
N THR A 79 -29.79 17.28 -40.51
CA THR A 79 -28.60 17.74 -41.25
C THR A 79 -28.01 16.62 -42.12
N ILE A 80 -28.80 16.15 -43.09
CA ILE A 80 -28.43 15.11 -44.07
C ILE A 80 -28.68 15.63 -45.48
N GLY A 81 -28.07 15.00 -46.50
CA GLY A 81 -28.40 15.30 -47.91
C GLY A 81 -28.16 16.76 -48.33
N GLY A 82 -27.26 17.49 -47.66
CA GLY A 82 -26.96 18.90 -47.94
C GLY A 82 -27.85 19.92 -47.23
N ILE A 83 -28.74 19.48 -46.34
CA ILE A 83 -29.57 20.37 -45.51
C ILE A 83 -28.70 21.11 -44.49
N THR A 84 -28.77 22.44 -44.50
CA THR A 84 -27.98 23.30 -43.62
C THR A 84 -28.71 23.62 -42.31
N PRO A 85 -27.99 23.92 -41.22
CA PRO A 85 -28.58 24.38 -39.97
C PRO A 85 -29.46 25.63 -40.13
N ASP A 86 -29.11 26.55 -41.02
CA ASP A 86 -29.93 27.74 -41.33
C ASP A 86 -31.30 27.35 -41.88
N TYR A 87 -31.36 26.35 -42.76
CA TYR A 87 -32.63 25.87 -43.30
C TYR A 87 -33.51 25.22 -42.22
N LEU A 88 -32.90 24.50 -41.27
CA LEU A 88 -33.62 23.95 -40.11
C LEU A 88 -34.24 25.05 -39.23
N VAL A 89 -33.60 26.22 -39.13
CA VAL A 89 -34.18 27.40 -38.45
C VAL A 89 -35.40 27.94 -39.21
N THR A 90 -35.37 27.92 -40.55
CA THR A 90 -36.56 28.25 -41.37
C THR A 90 -37.71 27.30 -41.07
N LEU A 91 -37.49 25.98 -41.16
CA LEU A 91 -38.53 24.98 -40.88
C LEU A 91 -39.11 25.11 -39.46
N ARG A 92 -38.25 25.42 -38.47
CA ARG A 92 -38.66 25.71 -37.09
C ARG A 92 -39.65 26.88 -37.03
N ASN A 93 -39.41 27.96 -37.77
CA ASN A 93 -40.31 29.11 -37.80
C ASN A 93 -41.64 28.78 -38.43
N GLU A 94 -41.64 28.08 -39.58
CA GLU A 94 -42.86 27.69 -40.29
C GLU A 94 -43.79 26.83 -39.44
N VAL A 95 -43.23 25.88 -38.68
CA VAL A 95 -44.01 25.07 -37.71
C VAL A 95 -44.63 25.93 -36.63
N SER A 96 -44.03 27.07 -36.29
CA SER A 96 -44.57 27.96 -35.25
C SER A 96 -45.80 28.72 -35.72
N GLU A 97 -45.89 28.98 -37.03
CA GLU A 97 -46.99 29.75 -37.62
C GLU A 97 -48.28 28.92 -37.73
N GLN A 98 -48.16 27.58 -37.76
CA GLN A 98 -49.29 26.65 -37.87
C GLN A 98 -50.22 26.97 -39.05
N GLN A 99 -49.63 27.31 -40.20
CA GLN A 99 -50.33 27.66 -41.43
C GLN A 99 -49.97 26.70 -42.57
N ASN A 100 -50.85 26.61 -43.57
CA ASN A 100 -50.64 25.85 -44.80
C ASN A 100 -50.23 24.38 -44.52
N GLU A 101 -49.15 23.91 -45.13
CA GLU A 101 -48.64 22.55 -44.98
C GLU A 101 -48.16 22.23 -43.56
N TRP A 102 -48.11 23.19 -42.63
CA TRP A 102 -47.67 23.00 -41.24
C TRP A 102 -48.81 22.93 -40.22
N GLU A 103 -50.06 23.08 -40.66
CA GLU A 103 -51.24 22.97 -39.77
C GLU A 103 -51.30 21.57 -39.11
N ASN A 104 -51.50 21.55 -37.78
CA ASN A 104 -51.54 20.33 -36.96
C ASN A 104 -50.21 19.53 -36.98
N LYS A 105 -49.07 20.19 -37.18
CA LYS A 105 -47.75 19.55 -37.20
C LYS A 105 -46.83 20.04 -36.10
N ALA A 106 -45.91 19.18 -35.69
CA ALA A 106 -44.79 19.49 -34.81
C ALA A 106 -43.48 19.14 -35.53
N LEU A 107 -42.35 19.64 -35.01
CA LEU A 107 -41.04 19.45 -35.63
C LEU A 107 -40.10 18.66 -34.73
N LEU A 108 -39.41 17.68 -35.30
CA LEU A 108 -38.21 17.08 -34.73
C LEU A 108 -36.99 17.45 -35.58
N ILE A 109 -36.00 18.10 -34.98
CA ILE A 109 -34.71 18.41 -35.61
C ILE A 109 -33.65 17.43 -35.11
N VAL A 110 -32.99 16.69 -35.99
CA VAL A 110 -31.86 15.80 -35.67
C VAL A 110 -30.59 16.32 -36.34
N CYS A 111 -29.57 16.65 -35.58
CA CYS A 111 -28.40 17.34 -36.14
C CYS A 111 -27.10 16.98 -35.43
N SER A 112 -25.97 17.12 -36.12
CA SER A 112 -24.64 17.01 -35.50
C SER A 112 -24.10 18.38 -35.08
N GLU A 113 -24.44 19.41 -35.87
CA GLU A 113 -24.13 20.81 -35.60
C GLU A 113 -25.42 21.59 -35.34
N THR A 114 -25.45 22.37 -34.26
CA THR A 114 -26.61 23.16 -33.83
C THR A 114 -26.30 24.65 -33.86
N LEU A 115 -27.26 25.45 -34.32
CA LEU A 115 -27.25 26.91 -34.13
C LEU A 115 -27.95 27.28 -32.82
N ASP A 116 -27.51 28.37 -32.18
CA ASP A 116 -28.16 28.90 -30.97
C ASP A 116 -29.65 29.19 -31.19
N SER A 117 -30.03 29.56 -32.42
CA SER A 117 -31.42 29.71 -32.79
C SER A 117 -32.21 28.41 -32.65
N ILE A 118 -31.67 27.25 -33.05
CA ILE A 118 -32.35 25.96 -32.88
C ILE A 118 -32.49 25.66 -31.39
N LYS A 119 -31.43 25.83 -30.59
CA LYS A 119 -31.45 25.59 -29.14
C LYS A 119 -32.43 26.50 -28.39
N GLY A 120 -32.53 27.77 -28.79
CA GLY A 120 -33.38 28.77 -28.15
C GLY A 120 -34.86 28.66 -28.54
N GLY A 121 -35.17 28.06 -29.69
CA GLY A 121 -36.54 27.96 -30.23
C GLY A 121 -37.16 26.57 -30.20
N SER A 122 -36.44 25.56 -29.68
CA SER A 122 -36.87 24.17 -29.63
C SER A 122 -36.54 23.53 -28.28
N SER A 123 -37.33 22.54 -27.87
CA SER A 123 -37.11 21.73 -26.67
C SER A 123 -36.03 20.68 -26.91
N ASP A 124 -35.03 20.63 -26.03
CA ASP A 124 -33.95 19.65 -26.08
C ASP A 124 -34.44 18.30 -25.54
N LEU A 125 -34.36 17.23 -26.34
CA LEU A 125 -34.81 15.90 -25.92
C LEU A 125 -33.93 15.25 -24.83
N GLN A 126 -32.78 15.83 -24.52
CA GLN A 126 -31.85 15.37 -23.47
C GLN A 126 -32.01 16.13 -22.14
N LYS A 127 -32.84 17.17 -22.06
CA LYS A 127 -33.07 17.94 -20.82
C LYS A 127 -33.88 17.16 -19.79
N GLU A 128 -33.83 17.60 -18.53
CA GLU A 128 -34.63 17.01 -17.44
C GLU A 128 -36.12 16.94 -17.81
N GLY A 129 -36.73 15.77 -17.60
CA GLY A 129 -38.12 15.49 -17.97
C GLY A 129 -38.37 15.06 -19.42
N MET A 130 -37.33 15.02 -20.26
CA MET A 130 -37.42 14.64 -21.67
C MET A 130 -37.01 13.16 -21.90
N PRO A 131 -37.42 12.52 -23.02
CA PRO A 131 -37.31 11.07 -23.16
C PRO A 131 -35.87 10.52 -23.19
N PHE A 132 -34.88 11.35 -23.53
CA PHE A 132 -33.47 10.98 -23.55
C PHE A 132 -32.65 11.59 -22.41
N HIS A 133 -33.32 12.11 -21.37
CA HIS A 133 -32.63 12.42 -20.12
C HIS A 133 -32.00 11.16 -19.51
N VAL A 134 -30.78 11.29 -18.99
CA VAL A 134 -29.96 10.19 -18.43
C VAL A 134 -30.75 9.36 -17.42
N ASP A 135 -31.48 9.99 -16.50
CA ASP A 135 -32.26 9.25 -15.48
C ASP A 135 -33.40 8.43 -16.08
N GLN A 136 -34.12 9.01 -17.05
CA GLN A 136 -35.25 8.35 -17.69
C GLN A 136 -34.77 7.18 -18.57
N LEU A 137 -33.69 7.39 -19.30
CA LEU A 137 -33.10 6.37 -20.15
C LEU A 137 -32.51 5.21 -19.33
N THR A 138 -31.81 5.53 -18.23
CA THR A 138 -31.30 4.54 -17.27
C THR A 138 -32.44 3.69 -16.70
N LYS A 139 -33.51 4.33 -16.24
CA LYS A 139 -34.69 3.63 -15.71
C LYS A 139 -35.30 2.71 -16.76
N ASN A 140 -35.52 3.21 -17.97
CA ASN A 140 -36.07 2.42 -19.06
C ASN A 140 -35.19 1.20 -19.38
N ILE A 141 -33.87 1.36 -19.41
CA ILE A 141 -32.95 0.26 -19.71
C ILE A 141 -32.89 -0.75 -18.56
N ILE A 142 -32.99 -0.31 -17.31
CA ILE A 142 -33.15 -1.23 -16.17
C ILE A 142 -34.40 -2.09 -16.35
N ASP A 143 -35.52 -1.49 -16.77
CA ASP A 143 -36.76 -2.23 -17.04
C ASP A 143 -36.56 -3.24 -18.19
N GLU A 144 -35.89 -2.84 -19.29
CA GLU A 144 -35.54 -3.75 -20.39
C GLU A 144 -34.63 -4.91 -19.94
N ILE A 145 -33.64 -4.65 -19.07
CA ILE A 145 -32.79 -5.70 -18.47
C ILE A 145 -33.68 -6.68 -17.69
N MET A 146 -34.63 -6.17 -16.90
CA MET A 146 -35.52 -7.00 -16.10
C MET A 146 -36.44 -7.88 -16.94
N GLU A 147 -36.93 -7.37 -18.07
CA GLU A 147 -37.83 -8.07 -18.99
C GLU A 147 -37.09 -9.00 -19.97
N SER A 148 -35.78 -8.82 -20.15
CA SER A 148 -34.96 -9.63 -21.06
C SER A 148 -34.87 -11.12 -20.70
N LYS A 149 -34.40 -11.93 -21.66
CA LYS A 149 -34.13 -13.37 -21.48
C LYS A 149 -32.78 -13.69 -20.80
N LEU A 150 -32.02 -12.67 -20.42
CA LEU A 150 -30.75 -12.83 -19.71
C LEU A 150 -30.93 -13.65 -18.44
N LYS A 151 -29.90 -14.39 -18.04
CA LYS A 151 -29.90 -15.09 -16.76
C LYS A 151 -29.93 -14.09 -15.59
N PRO A 152 -30.45 -14.50 -14.41
CA PRO A 152 -30.51 -13.61 -13.25
C PRO A 152 -29.17 -12.94 -12.90
N TYR A 153 -28.05 -13.66 -13.00
CA TYR A 153 -26.74 -13.07 -12.71
C TYR A 153 -26.25 -12.09 -13.79
N GLU A 154 -26.58 -12.34 -15.07
CA GLU A 154 -26.25 -11.42 -16.16
C GLU A 154 -27.01 -10.10 -16.01
N LYS A 155 -28.29 -10.18 -15.59
CA LYS A 155 -29.08 -8.99 -15.26
C LYS A 155 -28.45 -8.16 -14.15
N GLU A 156 -27.94 -8.81 -13.10
CA GLU A 156 -27.26 -8.10 -12.00
C GLU A 156 -25.92 -7.50 -12.43
N ILE A 157 -25.15 -8.17 -13.31
CA ILE A 157 -23.93 -7.60 -13.91
C ILE A 157 -24.24 -6.33 -14.69
N LEU A 158 -25.23 -6.36 -15.60
CA LEU A 158 -25.56 -5.19 -16.42
C LEU A 158 -26.09 -4.02 -15.58
N LYS A 159 -26.92 -4.28 -14.56
CA LYS A 159 -27.34 -3.25 -13.61
C LYS A 159 -26.17 -2.63 -12.87
N PHE A 160 -25.22 -3.46 -12.42
CA PHE A 160 -24.03 -2.98 -11.71
C PHE A 160 -23.17 -2.09 -12.62
N HIS A 161 -22.93 -2.53 -13.85
CA HIS A 161 -22.19 -1.74 -14.85
C HIS A 161 -22.87 -0.40 -15.16
N LEU A 162 -24.19 -0.41 -15.33
CA LEU A 162 -24.98 0.80 -15.59
C LEU A 162 -24.94 1.79 -14.40
N ASN A 163 -25.02 1.27 -13.17
CA ASN A 163 -24.95 2.11 -11.97
C ASN A 163 -23.56 2.69 -11.74
N GLN A 164 -22.48 1.94 -12.03
CA GLN A 164 -21.11 2.48 -11.96
C GLN A 164 -20.93 3.69 -12.87
N LYS A 165 -21.38 3.60 -14.14
CA LYS A 165 -21.29 4.71 -15.09
C LYS A 165 -22.09 5.96 -14.67
N ARG A 166 -23.11 5.78 -13.82
CA ARG A 166 -23.90 6.90 -13.26
C ARG A 166 -23.21 7.58 -12.08
N GLU A 167 -22.48 6.80 -11.26
CA GLU A 167 -21.78 7.31 -10.08
C GLU A 167 -20.44 7.99 -10.40
N ASP A 168 -19.91 7.80 -11.61
CA ASP A 168 -18.70 8.47 -12.08
C ASP A 168 -18.97 9.96 -12.35
N THR A 169 -18.92 10.77 -11.31
CA THR A 169 -19.15 12.23 -11.35
C THR A 169 -18.18 13.01 -12.24
N LEU A 170 -17.07 12.40 -12.67
CA LEU A 170 -16.06 13.04 -13.54
C LEU A 170 -16.46 12.99 -15.02
N PHE A 171 -17.24 11.98 -15.42
CA PHE A 171 -17.71 11.80 -16.80
C PHE A 171 -19.25 11.81 -16.82
N LYS A 172 -19.87 12.80 -17.48
CA LYS A 172 -21.31 12.75 -17.72
C LYS A 172 -21.61 11.51 -18.56
N THR A 173 -22.43 10.59 -18.04
CA THR A 173 -22.94 9.43 -18.79
C THR A 173 -23.47 9.90 -20.14
N ASN A 174 -22.89 9.42 -21.23
CA ASN A 174 -23.29 9.82 -22.57
C ASN A 174 -24.31 8.82 -23.13
N LEU A 175 -25.11 9.25 -24.10
CA LEU A 175 -26.16 8.42 -24.71
C LEU A 175 -25.60 7.10 -25.29
N TRP A 176 -24.33 7.09 -25.68
CA TRP A 176 -23.61 5.93 -26.23
C TRP A 176 -23.27 4.85 -25.20
N ASP A 177 -23.18 5.20 -23.92
CA ASP A 177 -22.90 4.23 -22.85
C ASP A 177 -23.98 3.14 -22.77
N TYR A 178 -25.19 3.47 -23.24
CA TYR A 178 -26.35 2.60 -23.28
C TYR A 178 -26.37 1.68 -24.50
N GLU A 179 -25.67 2.03 -25.59
CA GLU A 179 -25.57 1.18 -26.79
C GLU A 179 -24.96 -0.18 -26.43
N GLU A 180 -23.89 -0.15 -25.64
CA GLU A 180 -23.20 -1.35 -25.18
C GLU A 180 -24.12 -2.25 -24.36
N VAL A 181 -24.85 -1.68 -23.40
CA VAL A 181 -25.79 -2.42 -22.54
C VAL A 181 -26.94 -3.01 -23.36
N LEU A 182 -27.50 -2.25 -24.30
CA LEU A 182 -28.54 -2.73 -25.20
C LEU A 182 -28.02 -3.85 -26.12
N GLY A 183 -26.76 -3.78 -26.54
CA GLY A 183 -26.10 -4.86 -27.28
C GLY A 183 -26.13 -6.19 -26.52
N PHE A 184 -25.91 -6.17 -25.21
CA PHE A 184 -26.01 -7.36 -24.37
C PHE A 184 -27.44 -7.85 -24.19
N ILE A 185 -28.41 -6.93 -24.03
CA ILE A 185 -29.83 -7.28 -23.90
C ILE A 185 -30.33 -7.99 -25.16
N TYR A 186 -30.07 -7.42 -26.35
CA TYR A 186 -30.49 -8.00 -27.62
C TYR A 186 -29.70 -9.24 -28.02
N GLY A 187 -28.46 -9.39 -27.53
CA GLY A 187 -27.67 -10.60 -27.70
C GLY A 187 -28.16 -11.80 -26.88
N GLU A 188 -29.10 -11.58 -25.95
CA GLU A 188 -29.70 -12.56 -25.03
C GLU A 188 -28.69 -13.30 -24.10
N LYS A 189 -27.39 -12.96 -24.16
CA LYS A 189 -26.32 -13.54 -23.32
C LYS A 189 -25.09 -12.64 -23.31
N ILE A 190 -24.38 -12.56 -22.19
CA ILE A 190 -23.04 -11.97 -22.08
C ILE A 190 -22.01 -13.00 -22.55
N GLN A 191 -21.24 -12.67 -23.58
CA GLN A 191 -20.17 -13.53 -24.11
C GLN A 191 -18.89 -13.39 -23.26
N ASP A 192 -18.06 -14.43 -23.24
CA ASP A 192 -16.85 -14.47 -22.39
C ASP A 192 -15.90 -13.29 -22.63
N HIS A 193 -15.70 -12.90 -23.88
CA HIS A 193 -14.84 -11.77 -24.24
C HIS A 193 -15.43 -10.40 -23.87
N ALA A 194 -16.73 -10.33 -23.56
CA ALA A 194 -17.39 -9.08 -23.19
C ALA A 194 -17.13 -8.66 -21.74
N TYR A 195 -16.66 -9.58 -20.89
CA TYR A 195 -16.38 -9.30 -19.48
C TYR A 195 -15.30 -8.22 -19.30
N GLU A 196 -14.32 -8.17 -20.20
CA GLU A 196 -13.31 -7.10 -20.23
C GLU A 196 -13.95 -5.71 -20.37
N LYS A 197 -14.90 -5.56 -21.29
CA LYS A 197 -15.62 -4.28 -21.50
C LYS A 197 -16.51 -3.91 -20.31
N LEU A 198 -16.97 -4.91 -19.57
CA LEU A 198 -17.72 -4.73 -18.33
C LEU A 198 -16.82 -4.44 -17.12
N ASN A 199 -15.50 -4.37 -17.30
CA ASN A 199 -14.49 -4.22 -16.24
C ASN A 199 -14.59 -5.32 -15.16
N LEU A 200 -14.80 -6.56 -15.60
CA LEU A 200 -14.96 -7.72 -14.72
C LEU A 200 -14.13 -8.90 -15.23
N PHE A 201 -13.66 -9.74 -14.31
CA PHE A 201 -13.22 -11.09 -14.65
C PHE A 201 -14.45 -12.00 -14.79
N ARG A 202 -14.39 -12.99 -15.70
CA ARG A 202 -15.44 -14.00 -15.81
C ARG A 202 -15.58 -14.80 -14.52
N ASP A 203 -16.79 -14.89 -13.97
CA ASP A 203 -17.11 -15.67 -12.77
C ASP A 203 -18.27 -16.64 -13.02
N ASP A 204 -17.94 -17.89 -13.33
CA ASP A 204 -18.91 -18.97 -13.57
C ASP A 204 -19.69 -19.38 -12.31
N THR A 205 -19.31 -18.88 -11.13
CA THR A 205 -19.95 -19.25 -9.85
C THR A 205 -21.08 -18.31 -9.45
N LEU A 206 -21.28 -17.19 -10.15
CA LEU A 206 -22.29 -16.19 -9.80
C LEU A 206 -23.70 -16.76 -9.68
N GLU A 207 -24.07 -17.70 -10.54
CA GLU A 207 -25.39 -18.35 -10.54
C GLU A 207 -25.70 -19.10 -9.22
N THR A 208 -24.68 -19.45 -8.43
CA THR A 208 -24.84 -20.17 -7.16
C THR A 208 -25.15 -19.27 -5.96
N PHE A 209 -25.07 -17.95 -6.12
CA PHE A 209 -25.24 -16.99 -5.03
C PHE A 209 -26.65 -16.42 -4.95
N THR A 210 -27.08 -16.06 -3.74
CA THR A 210 -28.26 -15.20 -3.57
C THR A 210 -27.98 -13.80 -4.11
N VAL A 211 -29.02 -13.05 -4.51
CA VAL A 211 -28.87 -11.69 -5.11
C VAL A 211 -27.98 -10.77 -4.26
N SER A 212 -28.14 -10.75 -2.93
CA SER A 212 -27.29 -9.94 -2.05
C SER A 212 -25.82 -10.34 -2.09
N LYS A 213 -25.52 -11.65 -2.03
CA LYS A 213 -24.14 -12.16 -2.11
C LYS A 213 -23.55 -11.97 -3.51
N MET A 214 -24.37 -12.11 -4.54
CA MET A 214 -23.99 -11.91 -5.93
C MET A 214 -23.58 -10.46 -6.19
N LYS A 215 -24.36 -9.46 -5.74
CA LYS A 215 -23.99 -8.03 -5.82
C LYS A 215 -22.64 -7.77 -5.16
N LYS A 216 -22.43 -8.32 -3.96
CA LYS A 216 -21.15 -8.20 -3.25
C LYS A 216 -20.01 -8.82 -4.06
N ARG A 217 -20.21 -10.03 -4.59
CA ARG A 217 -19.22 -10.76 -5.42
C ARG A 217 -18.85 -9.98 -6.68
N ILE A 218 -19.83 -9.37 -7.35
CA ILE A 218 -19.61 -8.52 -8.54
C ILE A 218 -18.79 -7.27 -8.17
N SER A 219 -19.11 -6.62 -7.05
CA SER A 219 -18.34 -5.47 -6.55
C SER A 219 -16.88 -5.83 -6.24
N GLU A 220 -16.65 -6.92 -5.50
CA GLU A 220 -15.30 -7.40 -5.17
C GLU A 220 -14.49 -7.77 -6.43
N ASN A 221 -15.17 -8.32 -7.45
CA ASN A 221 -14.58 -8.63 -8.74
C ASN A 221 -14.16 -7.36 -9.48
N ALA A 222 -15.06 -6.38 -9.60
CA ALA A 222 -14.78 -5.11 -10.25
C ALA A 222 -13.60 -4.37 -9.62
N GLU A 223 -13.57 -4.28 -8.28
CA GLU A 223 -12.43 -3.68 -7.55
C GLU A 223 -11.11 -4.39 -7.84
N LEU A 224 -11.13 -5.72 -7.98
CA LEU A 224 -9.93 -6.50 -8.26
C LEU A 224 -9.49 -6.34 -9.72
N PHE A 225 -10.45 -6.31 -10.65
CA PHE A 225 -10.20 -6.03 -12.06
C PHE A 225 -9.57 -4.66 -12.24
N GLU A 226 -10.15 -3.62 -11.63
CA GLU A 226 -9.64 -2.25 -11.70
C GLU A 226 -8.21 -2.16 -11.14
N LYS A 227 -7.91 -2.82 -10.02
CA LYS A 227 -6.55 -2.86 -9.45
C LYS A 227 -5.53 -3.52 -10.39
N VAL A 228 -5.91 -4.60 -11.07
CA VAL A 228 -5.04 -5.25 -12.05
C VAL A 228 -4.90 -4.37 -13.29
N ASN A 229 -6.00 -3.80 -13.80
CA ASN A 229 -5.99 -2.88 -14.93
C ASN A 229 -5.08 -1.67 -14.67
N ASN A 230 -5.22 -1.03 -13.51
CA ASN A 230 -4.38 0.08 -13.08
C ASN A 230 -2.90 -0.28 -12.99
N ALA A 231 -2.55 -1.54 -12.67
CA ALA A 231 -1.15 -1.98 -12.68
C ALA A 231 -0.56 -2.00 -14.10
N HIS A 232 -1.35 -2.34 -15.11
CA HIS A 232 -0.94 -2.38 -16.54
C HIS A 232 -0.74 -1.00 -17.17
N HIS A 233 -1.17 0.08 -16.52
CA HIS A 233 -0.92 1.45 -16.99
C HIS A 233 0.50 1.96 -16.68
N PHE A 234 1.35 1.15 -16.04
CA PHE A 234 2.70 1.52 -15.64
C PHE A 234 3.73 0.47 -16.10
N ASP A 235 4.97 0.89 -16.32
CA ASP A 235 6.05 0.00 -16.75
C ASP A 235 6.44 -1.06 -15.70
N ASP A 236 6.11 -0.83 -14.42
CA ASP A 236 6.47 -1.68 -13.27
C ASP A 236 5.34 -2.63 -12.85
N VAL A 237 4.61 -3.21 -13.82
CA VAL A 237 3.46 -4.10 -13.61
C VAL A 237 3.74 -5.21 -12.57
N ASP A 238 4.90 -5.89 -12.70
CA ASP A 238 5.33 -6.95 -11.79
C ASP A 238 5.35 -6.49 -10.31
N LEU A 239 5.98 -5.33 -10.06
CA LEU A 239 6.14 -4.76 -8.72
C LEU A 239 4.79 -4.31 -8.13
N ARG A 240 3.87 -3.85 -8.96
CA ARG A 240 2.54 -3.41 -8.52
C ARG A 240 1.65 -4.59 -8.17
N LEU A 241 1.62 -5.60 -9.04
CA LEU A 241 0.86 -6.84 -8.79
C LEU A 241 1.37 -7.56 -7.53
N SER A 242 2.69 -7.57 -7.29
CA SER A 242 3.28 -8.23 -6.11
C SER A 242 2.88 -7.58 -4.77
N ARG A 243 2.20 -6.43 -4.78
CA ARG A 243 1.67 -5.79 -3.56
C ARG A 243 0.39 -6.44 -3.03
N PHE A 244 -0.31 -7.21 -3.86
CA PHE A 244 -1.61 -7.79 -3.50
C PHE A 244 -1.87 -9.19 -4.06
N LEU A 245 -0.90 -9.80 -4.75
CA LEU A 245 -0.99 -11.14 -5.34
C LEU A 245 0.26 -11.96 -5.02
N THR A 246 0.11 -13.28 -4.99
CA THR A 246 1.25 -14.22 -4.94
C THR A 246 2.07 -14.16 -6.23
N GLU A 247 3.31 -14.68 -6.18
CA GLU A 247 4.19 -14.77 -7.35
C GLU A 247 3.53 -15.51 -8.53
N LYS A 248 2.75 -16.56 -8.25
CA LYS A 248 1.96 -17.27 -9.26
C LYS A 248 0.91 -16.35 -9.90
N GLY A 249 0.24 -15.54 -9.10
CA GLY A 249 -0.72 -14.54 -9.58
C GLY A 249 -0.07 -13.47 -10.46
N VAL A 250 1.07 -12.92 -10.03
CA VAL A 250 1.86 -11.94 -10.80
C VAL A 250 2.24 -12.50 -12.17
N ASN A 251 2.82 -13.70 -12.21
CA ASN A 251 3.24 -14.35 -13.45
C ASN A 251 2.09 -14.65 -14.42
N LYS A 252 0.87 -14.84 -13.90
CA LYS A 252 -0.32 -15.06 -14.73
C LYS A 252 -0.91 -13.75 -15.24
N LEU A 253 -1.00 -12.73 -14.39
CA LEU A 253 -1.74 -11.49 -14.65
C LEU A 253 -0.91 -10.37 -15.28
N LYS A 254 0.41 -10.53 -15.41
CA LYS A 254 1.26 -9.59 -16.16
C LYS A 254 1.25 -9.77 -17.68
N LYS A 255 0.61 -10.82 -18.18
CA LYS A 255 0.58 -11.16 -19.61
C LYS A 255 -0.53 -10.39 -20.33
N ASP A 256 -0.42 -10.23 -21.65
CA ASP A 256 -1.39 -9.48 -22.46
C ASP A 256 -2.85 -9.97 -22.31
N LYS A 257 -3.05 -11.29 -22.14
CA LYS A 257 -4.38 -11.91 -21.99
C LYS A 257 -4.83 -12.08 -20.54
N TRP A 258 -4.46 -11.15 -19.66
CA TRP A 258 -4.80 -11.23 -18.24
C TRP A 258 -6.31 -11.12 -17.98
N THR A 259 -7.05 -10.43 -18.87
CA THR A 259 -8.51 -10.27 -18.80
C THR A 259 -9.27 -11.58 -19.01
N GLU A 260 -8.67 -12.57 -19.69
CA GLU A 260 -9.24 -13.90 -19.90
C GLU A 260 -9.15 -14.81 -18.65
N VAL A 261 -8.43 -14.39 -17.59
CA VAL A 261 -8.24 -15.21 -16.38
C VAL A 261 -9.54 -15.25 -15.56
N PRO A 262 -10.06 -16.44 -15.18
CA PRO A 262 -11.28 -16.53 -14.38
C PRO A 262 -11.13 -15.87 -13.01
N TYR A 263 -12.20 -15.20 -12.53
CA TYR A 263 -12.19 -14.52 -11.24
C TYR A 263 -11.84 -15.44 -10.08
N LYS A 264 -12.25 -16.71 -10.13
CA LYS A 264 -11.91 -17.72 -9.12
C LYS A 264 -10.40 -17.83 -8.90
N ASP A 265 -9.63 -17.84 -9.99
CA ASP A 265 -8.16 -17.94 -9.93
C ASP A 265 -7.56 -16.65 -9.39
N VAL A 266 -7.97 -15.50 -9.92
CA VAL A 266 -7.49 -14.18 -9.47
C VAL A 266 -7.76 -13.99 -7.97
N ASN A 267 -8.97 -14.31 -7.51
CA ASN A 267 -9.34 -14.22 -6.11
C ASN A 267 -8.54 -15.18 -5.24
N SER A 268 -8.28 -16.42 -5.70
CA SER A 268 -7.41 -17.36 -4.96
C SER A 268 -6.00 -16.82 -4.77
N TYR A 269 -5.40 -16.20 -5.79
CA TYR A 269 -4.05 -15.61 -5.66
C TYR A 269 -4.02 -14.46 -4.65
N LYS A 270 -5.10 -13.68 -4.56
CA LYS A 270 -5.26 -12.62 -3.56
C LYS A 270 -5.48 -13.19 -2.16
N GLU A 271 -6.30 -14.22 -2.03
CA GLU A 271 -6.56 -14.89 -0.75
C GLU A 271 -5.29 -15.55 -0.21
N ASP A 272 -4.55 -16.28 -1.05
CA ASP A 272 -3.26 -16.88 -0.70
C ASP A 272 -2.25 -15.81 -0.27
N PHE A 273 -2.15 -14.70 -1.00
CA PHE A 273 -1.30 -13.57 -0.62
C PHE A 273 -1.66 -13.02 0.76
N ASN A 274 -2.95 -12.87 1.04
CA ASN A 274 -3.42 -12.41 2.35
C ASN A 274 -3.15 -13.43 3.45
N GLN A 275 -3.24 -14.73 3.16
CA GLN A 275 -2.89 -15.80 4.10
C GLN A 275 -1.39 -15.81 4.40
N GLU A 276 -0.53 -15.69 3.38
CA GLU A 276 0.92 -15.55 3.54
C GLU A 276 1.29 -14.35 4.41
N ARG A 277 0.61 -13.20 4.22
CA ARG A 277 0.78 -12.02 5.08
C ARG A 277 0.27 -12.23 6.51
N LYS A 278 -0.86 -12.91 6.69
CA LYS A 278 -1.38 -13.24 8.03
C LYS A 278 -0.45 -14.18 8.81
N GLN A 279 0.45 -14.89 8.14
CA GLN A 279 1.41 -15.78 8.80
C GLN A 279 2.61 -15.05 9.43
N THR A 280 2.75 -13.73 9.34
CA THR A 280 3.87 -13.01 9.97
C THR A 280 3.60 -12.72 11.46
N LEU A 281 3.97 -13.64 12.34
CA LEU A 281 4.18 -13.32 13.75
C LEU A 281 5.33 -12.31 13.86
N VAL A 282 5.13 -11.19 14.55
CA VAL A 282 6.12 -10.11 14.72
C VAL A 282 6.53 -10.01 16.18
N TYR A 283 7.84 -10.10 16.43
CA TYR A 283 8.43 -9.82 17.75
C TYR A 283 8.40 -8.32 18.05
N ARG A 284 7.87 -7.97 19.21
CA ARG A 284 7.82 -6.60 19.74
C ARG A 284 8.90 -6.46 20.82
N GLU A 285 10.02 -5.89 20.40
CA GLU A 285 11.14 -5.59 21.28
C GLU A 285 10.73 -4.62 22.39
N SER A 286 11.05 -4.96 23.64
CA SER A 286 10.82 -4.06 24.78
C SER A 286 11.85 -2.93 24.75
N PRO A 287 11.45 -1.65 24.89
CA PRO A 287 12.39 -0.55 25.05
C PRO A 287 13.08 -0.61 26.43
N GLN A 288 12.38 -1.10 27.45
CA GLN A 288 12.96 -1.32 28.77
C GLN A 288 13.71 -2.66 28.79
N LYS A 289 15.04 -2.59 28.94
CA LYS A 289 15.94 -3.74 29.00
C LYS A 289 16.25 -4.16 30.43
N VAL A 290 15.19 -4.40 31.19
CA VAL A 290 15.25 -4.79 32.60
C VAL A 290 14.35 -6.00 32.83
N THR A 291 14.82 -6.98 33.60
CA THR A 291 14.01 -8.14 34.00
C THR A 291 13.01 -7.80 35.10
N GLN A 292 12.17 -8.75 35.51
CA GLN A 292 11.24 -8.53 36.62
C GLN A 292 11.97 -8.31 37.96
N GLU A 293 13.14 -8.91 38.09
CA GLU A 293 14.01 -8.86 39.25
C GLU A 293 14.85 -7.56 39.30
N GLY A 294 14.65 -6.64 38.34
CA GLY A 294 15.39 -5.37 38.28
C GLY A 294 16.77 -5.49 37.63
N ILE A 295 17.03 -6.58 36.91
CA ILE A 295 18.33 -6.86 36.31
C ILE A 295 18.41 -6.32 34.88
N SER A 296 19.43 -5.52 34.58
CA SER A 296 19.66 -5.01 33.23
C SER A 296 20.16 -6.08 32.28
N PHE A 297 19.80 -5.99 31.00
CA PHE A 297 20.35 -6.83 29.95
C PHE A 297 20.59 -6.05 28.66
N TRP A 298 21.42 -6.57 27.78
CA TRP A 298 21.52 -6.13 26.39
C TRP A 298 20.82 -7.11 25.49
N GLU A 299 20.27 -6.60 24.39
CA GLU A 299 19.62 -7.40 23.37
C GLU A 299 19.94 -6.82 21.99
N ARG A 300 20.30 -7.67 21.03
CA ARG A 300 20.44 -7.27 19.62
C ARG A 300 19.97 -8.36 18.67
N PRO A 301 19.53 -8.01 17.45
CA PRO A 301 19.41 -8.99 16.37
C PRO A 301 20.79 -9.44 15.88
N LEU A 302 20.87 -10.67 15.37
CA LEU A 302 22.06 -11.17 14.65
C LEU A 302 22.23 -10.49 13.27
N GLY A 303 21.17 -9.89 12.72
CA GLY A 303 21.22 -9.07 11.52
C GLY A 303 19.88 -8.39 11.22
N ASP A 304 19.85 -7.37 10.38
CA ASP A 304 18.68 -6.49 10.28
C ASP A 304 17.50 -7.01 9.43
N LYS A 305 17.68 -8.12 8.70
CA LYS A 305 16.67 -8.65 7.78
C LYS A 305 16.49 -10.16 7.88
N GLY A 306 15.28 -10.60 7.50
CA GLY A 306 14.92 -12.02 7.34
C GLY A 306 15.10 -12.82 8.63
N ASN A 307 15.54 -14.08 8.51
CA ASN A 307 15.66 -14.96 9.69
C ASN A 307 16.74 -14.49 10.68
N ARG A 308 17.71 -13.68 10.26
CA ARG A 308 18.75 -13.14 11.17
C ARG A 308 18.19 -12.08 12.12
N SER A 309 17.14 -11.34 11.74
CA SER A 309 16.49 -10.38 12.65
C SER A 309 15.72 -11.05 13.79
N ASN A 310 15.24 -12.27 13.54
CA ASN A 310 14.51 -13.07 14.51
C ASN A 310 15.44 -13.88 15.44
N LYS A 311 16.76 -13.85 15.20
CA LYS A 311 17.78 -14.40 16.09
C LYS A 311 18.27 -13.29 17.01
N ARG A 312 17.93 -13.35 18.29
CA ARG A 312 18.22 -12.34 19.30
C ARG A 312 19.37 -12.82 20.18
N GLN A 313 20.38 -11.98 20.34
CA GLN A 313 21.56 -12.20 21.16
C GLN A 313 21.41 -11.35 22.43
N ILE A 314 21.47 -11.95 23.61
CA ILE A 314 21.16 -11.31 24.89
C ILE A 314 22.24 -11.56 25.94
N ILE A 315 22.84 -10.51 26.49
CA ILE A 315 23.72 -10.60 27.67
C ILE A 315 22.96 -10.04 28.88
N LEU A 316 22.83 -10.82 29.93
CA LEU A 316 22.12 -10.47 31.16
C LEU A 316 23.12 -10.32 32.31
N PHE A 317 23.13 -9.13 32.92
CA PHE A 317 24.13 -8.69 33.90
C PHE A 317 23.65 -8.95 35.32
N ASN A 318 24.06 -10.05 35.94
CA ASN A 318 23.56 -10.53 37.23
C ASN A 318 24.58 -10.31 38.39
N PRO A 319 25.00 -9.07 38.72
CA PRO A 319 26.06 -8.84 39.70
C PRO A 319 25.70 -9.33 41.11
N GLN A 320 24.42 -9.52 41.43
CA GLN A 320 23.95 -10.04 42.71
C GLN A 320 23.93 -11.58 42.77
N GLY A 321 24.22 -12.28 41.67
CA GLY A 321 24.18 -13.74 41.61
C GLY A 321 22.80 -14.32 41.93
N ILE A 322 21.74 -13.71 41.37
CA ILE A 322 20.36 -14.19 41.52
C ILE A 322 20.25 -15.56 40.85
N GLU A 323 19.72 -16.55 41.57
CA GLU A 323 19.65 -17.96 41.14
C GLU A 323 18.56 -18.22 40.09
N GLU A 324 17.52 -17.39 40.03
CA GLU A 324 16.43 -17.53 39.07
C GLU A 324 16.04 -16.17 38.49
N LEU A 325 16.08 -16.05 37.16
CA LEU A 325 15.86 -14.80 36.43
C LEU A 325 14.76 -14.94 35.38
N THR A 326 13.90 -13.94 35.25
CA THR A 326 12.75 -14.01 34.33
C THR A 326 12.85 -13.03 33.17
N LEU A 327 12.91 -13.54 31.94
CA LEU A 327 12.83 -12.74 30.71
C LEU A 327 11.46 -12.87 30.03
N LYS A 328 10.95 -11.77 29.47
CA LYS A 328 9.65 -11.72 28.79
C LYS A 328 9.77 -11.09 27.40
N PHE A 329 9.36 -11.83 26.39
CA PHE A 329 9.35 -11.39 24.99
C PHE A 329 7.91 -11.28 24.49
N SER A 330 7.55 -10.12 23.95
CA SER A 330 6.18 -9.85 23.49
C SER A 330 6.06 -9.97 21.98
N PHE A 331 4.89 -10.39 21.50
CA PHE A 331 4.58 -10.52 20.08
C PHE A 331 3.26 -9.81 19.74
N ASP A 332 2.99 -9.63 18.46
CA ASP A 332 1.74 -9.04 17.99
C ASP A 332 0.55 -10.01 17.96
N ASP A 333 0.79 -11.32 18.08
CA ASP A 333 -0.24 -12.35 18.14
C ASP A 333 -0.04 -13.37 19.28
N VAL A 334 -1.06 -14.18 19.55
CA VAL A 334 -1.11 -15.18 20.62
C VAL A 334 -0.18 -16.35 20.31
N LEU A 335 0.64 -16.73 21.29
CA LEU A 335 1.58 -17.84 21.19
C LEU A 335 0.96 -19.15 21.67
N LYS A 336 1.31 -20.24 20.99
CA LYS A 336 0.97 -21.62 21.39
C LYS A 336 2.20 -22.32 21.97
N SER A 337 2.04 -22.99 23.11
CA SER A 337 3.11 -23.71 23.82
C SER A 337 3.69 -24.89 23.02
N GLU A 338 2.86 -25.56 22.23
CA GLU A 338 3.26 -26.67 21.34
C GLU A 338 4.29 -26.28 20.26
N LEU A 339 4.49 -24.98 20.04
CA LEU A 339 5.44 -24.44 19.06
C LEU A 339 6.80 -24.07 19.67
N ILE A 340 6.98 -24.26 20.99
CA ILE A 340 8.29 -24.15 21.67
C ILE A 340 9.09 -25.42 21.40
N ASP A 341 10.38 -25.26 21.05
CA ASP A 341 11.31 -26.38 20.90
C ASP A 341 11.42 -27.21 22.18
N ILE A 342 11.46 -28.54 22.03
CA ILE A 342 11.47 -29.51 23.15
C ILE A 342 12.57 -29.19 24.16
N LYS A 343 13.75 -28.73 23.71
CA LYS A 343 14.87 -28.41 24.60
C LYS A 343 14.64 -27.19 25.48
N SER A 344 13.68 -26.34 25.12
CA SER A 344 13.37 -25.09 25.84
C SER A 344 12.13 -25.23 26.73
N GLN A 345 11.33 -26.29 26.58
CA GLN A 345 10.04 -26.43 27.30
C GLN A 345 10.19 -26.53 28.82
N SER A 346 11.35 -26.97 29.33
CA SER A 346 11.58 -27.09 30.78
C SER A 346 11.71 -25.73 31.49
N PHE A 347 11.99 -24.65 30.75
CA PHE A 347 12.25 -23.33 31.32
C PHE A 347 11.56 -22.18 30.54
N VAL A 348 10.67 -22.50 29.61
CA VAL A 348 9.95 -21.51 28.78
C VAL A 348 8.46 -21.83 28.73
N LYS A 349 7.63 -20.80 28.92
CA LYS A 349 6.17 -20.89 28.82
C LYS A 349 5.60 -19.76 27.96
N THR A 350 4.41 -19.99 27.39
CA THR A 350 3.62 -18.95 26.70
C THR A 350 2.54 -18.40 27.61
N SER A 351 2.34 -17.09 27.61
CA SER A 351 1.24 -16.41 28.29
C SER A 351 0.61 -15.38 27.35
N GLY A 352 -0.49 -15.76 26.69
CA GLY A 352 -1.12 -14.96 25.65
C GLY A 352 -0.14 -14.61 24.52
N LYS A 353 0.18 -13.33 24.35
CA LYS A 353 1.14 -12.84 23.35
C LYS A 353 2.59 -12.77 23.84
N LYS A 354 2.91 -13.43 24.97
CA LYS A 354 4.23 -13.35 25.61
C LYS A 354 4.89 -14.72 25.69
N LEU A 355 6.20 -14.74 25.46
CA LEU A 355 7.09 -15.85 25.75
C LEU A 355 7.87 -15.50 27.03
N GLU A 356 7.75 -16.32 28.07
CA GLU A 356 8.36 -16.11 29.37
C GLU A 356 9.39 -17.21 29.62
N MET A 357 10.63 -16.80 29.93
CA MET A 357 11.78 -17.67 30.13
C MET A 357 12.25 -17.54 31.59
N THR A 358 12.38 -18.65 32.30
CA THR A 358 12.85 -18.71 33.69
C THR A 358 14.23 -19.36 33.71
N LEU A 359 15.27 -18.55 33.84
CA LEU A 359 16.66 -18.98 33.71
C LEU A 359 17.25 -19.26 35.09
N ALA A 360 17.62 -20.51 35.34
CA ALA A 360 18.40 -20.85 36.53
C ALA A 360 19.83 -20.32 36.39
N HIS A 361 20.53 -20.03 37.48
CA HIS A 361 21.91 -19.57 37.44
C HIS A 361 22.70 -20.10 38.63
N ASN A 362 23.93 -20.55 38.36
CA ASN A 362 24.84 -21.02 39.39
C ASN A 362 25.86 -19.92 39.70
N LYS A 363 25.98 -19.57 40.98
CA LYS A 363 26.89 -18.51 41.44
C LYS A 363 28.34 -18.78 41.05
N GLY A 364 29.07 -17.72 40.73
CA GLY A 364 30.48 -17.77 40.32
C GLY A 364 30.70 -18.33 38.91
N GLY A 365 29.65 -18.39 38.08
CA GLY A 365 29.70 -18.95 36.73
C GLY A 365 29.07 -18.07 35.67
N THR A 366 29.10 -18.56 34.43
CA THR A 366 28.33 -18.00 33.31
C THR A 366 27.38 -19.08 32.81
N SER A 367 26.14 -18.71 32.50
CA SER A 367 25.12 -19.66 32.04
C SER A 367 24.63 -19.29 30.65
N PHE A 368 24.52 -20.28 29.77
CA PHE A 368 24.09 -20.08 28.38
C PHE A 368 22.76 -20.79 28.10
N TYR A 369 21.85 -20.09 27.43
CA TYR A 369 20.54 -20.61 27.06
C TYR A 369 20.27 -20.37 25.58
N ARG A 370 19.58 -21.33 24.97
CA ARG A 370 19.02 -21.18 23.63
C ARG A 370 17.54 -21.53 23.64
N VAL A 371 16.72 -20.58 23.22
CA VAL A 371 15.28 -20.75 23.08
C VAL A 371 14.88 -20.64 21.63
N ILE A 372 14.06 -21.58 21.15
CA ILE A 372 13.54 -21.58 19.79
C ILE A 372 12.01 -21.65 19.83
N TYR A 373 11.36 -20.73 19.14
CA TYR A 373 9.92 -20.70 18.90
C TYR A 373 9.63 -20.80 17.40
N ASN A 374 8.95 -21.87 16.97
CA ASN A 374 8.71 -22.19 15.57
C ASN A 374 7.26 -21.92 15.18
N HIS A 375 6.92 -20.66 14.86
CA HIS A 375 5.55 -20.34 14.45
C HIS A 375 5.23 -20.92 13.07
N ASN A 376 4.11 -21.66 12.97
CA ASN A 376 3.59 -22.28 11.72
C ASN A 376 4.60 -23.12 10.92
N LYS A 377 5.68 -23.61 11.55
CA LYS A 377 6.79 -24.34 10.89
C LYS A 377 7.39 -23.59 9.69
N ASN A 378 7.25 -22.26 9.65
CA ASN A 378 7.78 -21.41 8.58
C ASN A 378 9.11 -20.78 9.05
N PRO A 379 10.21 -20.90 8.27
CA PRO A 379 11.49 -20.28 8.62
C PRO A 379 11.39 -18.77 8.88
N LYS A 380 10.52 -18.05 8.17
CA LYS A 380 10.35 -16.59 8.30
C LYS A 380 9.74 -16.15 9.63
N THR A 381 9.10 -17.08 10.35
CA THR A 381 8.47 -16.84 11.66
C THR A 381 9.04 -17.74 12.75
N ARG A 382 10.27 -18.19 12.54
CA ARG A 382 11.08 -18.84 13.55
C ARG A 382 11.86 -17.80 14.33
N PHE A 383 11.69 -17.80 15.64
CA PHE A 383 12.41 -16.92 16.57
C PHE A 383 13.40 -17.74 17.38
N GLN A 384 14.61 -17.19 17.59
CA GLN A 384 15.64 -17.78 18.41
C GLN A 384 16.18 -16.73 19.37
N PHE A 385 16.29 -17.07 20.65
CA PHE A 385 16.87 -16.22 21.68
C PHE A 385 18.07 -16.95 22.27
N ASP A 386 19.27 -16.44 22.03
CA ASP A 386 20.52 -16.90 22.64
C ASP A 386 20.85 -15.96 23.81
N VAL A 387 20.97 -16.51 25.01
CA VAL A 387 21.14 -15.74 26.26
C VAL A 387 22.40 -16.17 26.98
N CYS A 388 23.17 -15.20 27.46
CA CYS A 388 24.32 -15.37 28.35
C CYS A 388 24.03 -14.64 29.65
N VAL A 389 24.01 -15.35 30.78
CA VAL A 389 23.84 -14.79 32.13
C VAL A 389 25.21 -14.77 32.80
N ILE A 390 25.65 -13.60 33.26
CA ILE A 390 26.98 -13.42 33.85
C ILE A 390 26.94 -12.49 35.07
N GLU A 391 27.71 -12.82 36.11
CA GLU A 391 27.83 -12.02 37.33
C GLU A 391 28.80 -10.83 37.18
N THR A 392 28.44 -9.89 36.32
CA THR A 392 29.17 -8.61 36.16
C THR A 392 28.18 -7.47 35.91
N ILE A 393 28.66 -6.23 36.06
CA ILE A 393 27.94 -5.03 35.63
C ILE A 393 28.10 -4.79 34.13
N SER A 394 27.20 -4.01 33.53
CA SER A 394 27.20 -3.68 32.10
C SER A 394 28.44 -2.95 31.62
N ASP A 395 28.98 -2.06 32.45
CA ASP A 395 30.08 -1.17 32.08
C ASP A 395 31.35 -1.95 31.73
N ASN A 396 31.58 -3.08 32.40
CA ASN A 396 32.71 -3.96 32.16
C ASN A 396 32.72 -4.59 30.75
N LEU A 397 31.58 -4.66 30.08
CA LEU A 397 31.45 -5.22 28.73
C LEU A 397 31.13 -4.16 27.66
N LYS A 398 31.14 -2.86 28.01
CA LYS A 398 30.62 -1.81 27.13
C LYS A 398 31.35 -1.76 25.78
N GLY A 399 32.66 -2.06 25.78
CA GLY A 399 33.48 -2.13 24.56
C GLY A 399 33.06 -3.20 23.54
N ILE A 400 32.23 -4.18 23.94
CA ILE A 400 31.72 -5.23 23.04
C ILE A 400 30.22 -5.14 22.75
N MET A 401 29.55 -4.12 23.27
CA MET A 401 28.08 -3.98 23.24
C MET A 401 27.46 -4.11 21.85
N THR A 402 28.16 -3.64 20.80
CA THR A 402 27.69 -3.68 19.40
C THR A 402 28.25 -4.85 18.58
N LYS A 403 28.97 -5.79 19.21
CA LYS A 403 29.81 -6.79 18.51
C LYS A 403 29.58 -8.24 18.90
N PHE A 404 28.85 -8.47 19.98
CA PHE A 404 28.66 -9.81 20.52
C PHE A 404 27.66 -10.65 19.71
N GLU A 405 27.99 -11.93 19.56
CA GLU A 405 27.12 -13.04 19.19
C GLU A 405 27.29 -14.14 20.24
N ILE A 406 26.20 -14.78 20.67
CA ILE A 406 26.23 -15.81 21.71
C ILE A 406 26.12 -17.17 21.03
N ASP A 407 27.20 -17.95 21.11
CA ASP A 407 27.15 -19.35 20.74
C ASP A 407 26.80 -20.21 21.95
N GLY A 408 25.51 -20.33 22.23
CA GLY A 408 25.02 -21.17 23.33
C GLY A 408 25.30 -22.68 23.19
N ARG A 409 25.88 -23.16 22.08
CA ARG A 409 26.37 -24.57 21.98
C ARG A 409 27.81 -24.71 22.43
N LYS A 410 28.63 -23.69 22.18
CA LYS A 410 30.03 -23.64 22.61
C LYS A 410 30.22 -22.92 23.93
N GLU A 411 29.15 -22.32 24.47
CA GLU A 411 29.15 -21.56 25.71
C GLU A 411 30.20 -20.44 25.65
N THR A 412 30.15 -19.66 24.57
CA THR A 412 31.15 -18.62 24.25
C THR A 412 30.48 -17.39 23.67
N VAL A 413 31.02 -16.21 23.99
CA VAL A 413 30.68 -14.96 23.31
C VAL A 413 31.65 -14.74 22.16
N VAL A 414 31.13 -14.70 20.95
CA VAL A 414 31.86 -14.48 19.72
C VAL A 414 31.83 -12.99 19.38
N LEU A 415 32.99 -12.41 19.05
CA LEU A 415 33.15 -11.03 18.62
C LEU A 415 33.58 -11.03 17.15
N GLN A 416 32.73 -10.49 16.27
CA GLN A 416 32.99 -10.35 14.83
C GLN A 416 33.37 -8.90 14.51
N CYS A 417 34.64 -8.53 14.69
CA CYS A 417 35.13 -7.17 14.44
C CYS A 417 36.67 -7.12 14.45
N ASP A 418 37.20 -5.97 14.01
CA ASP A 418 38.60 -5.58 14.23
C ASP A 418 38.91 -5.57 15.74
N TYR A 419 40.01 -6.21 16.12
CA TYR A 419 40.45 -6.37 17.51
C TYR A 419 40.80 -5.02 18.17
N ASN A 420 41.21 -4.01 17.39
CA ASN A 420 41.56 -2.67 17.90
C ASN A 420 40.37 -1.94 18.53
N GLU A 421 39.16 -2.35 18.15
CA GLU A 421 37.94 -1.71 18.63
C GLU A 421 37.33 -2.43 19.86
N ILE A 422 38.00 -3.43 20.46
CA ILE A 422 37.49 -4.25 21.57
C ILE A 422 38.21 -3.88 22.88
N PHE A 423 37.46 -3.54 23.92
CA PHE A 423 38.00 -3.39 25.27
C PHE A 423 37.04 -3.92 26.33
N PHE A 424 37.58 -4.21 27.51
CA PHE A 424 36.86 -4.66 28.70
C PHE A 424 37.17 -3.72 29.87
N GLY A 425 36.18 -3.50 30.74
CA GLY A 425 36.24 -2.53 31.83
C GLY A 425 35.59 -1.18 31.50
N PRO A 426 35.43 -0.30 32.51
CA PRO A 426 34.84 1.03 32.34
C PRO A 426 35.64 1.92 31.38
N GLU A 427 34.93 2.79 30.65
CA GLU A 427 35.52 3.69 29.63
C GLU A 427 36.32 4.87 30.22
N THR A 428 36.70 4.79 31.50
CA THR A 428 37.35 5.87 32.26
C THR A 428 38.75 5.41 32.70
N GLY A 429 39.81 6.09 32.25
CA GLY A 429 41.19 5.85 32.68
C GLY A 429 42.10 5.27 31.59
N ASP A 430 43.33 4.94 31.96
CA ASP A 430 44.31 4.31 31.06
C ASP A 430 43.86 2.89 30.71
N ILE A 431 43.74 2.60 29.41
CA ILE A 431 43.38 1.26 28.92
C ILE A 431 44.68 0.46 28.74
N ASN A 432 44.88 -0.54 29.60
CA ASN A 432 46.06 -1.40 29.56
C ASN A 432 46.04 -2.35 28.34
N LEU A 433 47.21 -2.69 27.80
CA LEU A 433 47.34 -3.75 26.79
C LEU A 433 47.64 -5.09 27.47
N LYS A 434 46.86 -6.12 27.15
CA LYS A 434 47.08 -7.49 27.63
C LYS A 434 47.28 -8.43 26.44
N GLY A 435 48.44 -9.09 26.38
CA GLY A 435 48.73 -10.13 25.41
C GLY A 435 48.24 -11.51 25.85
N ILE A 436 47.68 -12.27 24.91
CA ILE A 436 47.25 -13.65 25.12
C ILE A 436 48.32 -14.58 24.58
N ASN A 437 48.90 -15.41 25.46
CA ASN A 437 50.00 -16.31 25.10
C ASN A 437 49.49 -17.69 24.70
N THR A 438 48.40 -18.16 25.32
CA THR A 438 47.82 -19.49 25.05
C THR A 438 46.32 -19.42 24.78
N ALA A 439 45.82 -20.28 23.90
CA ALA A 439 44.39 -20.34 23.60
C ALA A 439 43.59 -20.71 24.86
N GLY A 440 42.58 -19.90 25.18
CA GLY A 440 41.73 -20.06 26.36
C GLY A 440 42.30 -19.47 27.65
N GLU A 441 43.43 -18.75 27.60
CA GLU A 441 44.05 -18.11 28.77
C GLU A 441 43.06 -17.22 29.53
N GLU A 442 43.14 -17.27 30.86
CA GLU A 442 42.30 -16.45 31.74
C GLU A 442 42.93 -15.08 31.96
N VAL A 443 42.19 -14.04 31.60
CA VAL A 443 42.54 -12.64 31.80
C VAL A 443 41.65 -12.05 32.89
N PHE A 444 42.27 -11.61 33.97
CA PHE A 444 41.57 -10.98 35.09
C PHE A 444 41.26 -9.51 34.78
N LEU A 445 40.02 -9.10 35.04
CA LEU A 445 39.61 -7.70 35.08
C LEU A 445 39.42 -7.30 36.54
N ASP A 446 40.37 -6.53 37.08
CA ASP A 446 40.28 -6.00 38.43
C ASP A 446 39.33 -4.78 38.47
N GLU A 447 38.84 -4.45 39.67
CA GLU A 447 37.86 -3.37 39.86
C GLU A 447 38.41 -2.01 39.41
N GLY A 448 37.72 -1.36 38.48
CA GLY A 448 38.11 -0.05 37.94
C GLY A 448 39.21 -0.10 36.88
N GLU A 449 39.76 -1.27 36.56
CA GLU A 449 40.71 -1.43 35.46
C GLU A 449 40.00 -1.60 34.12
N SER A 450 40.71 -1.22 33.05
CA SER A 450 40.30 -1.49 31.68
C SER A 450 41.46 -2.04 30.86
N PHE A 451 41.16 -2.96 29.95
CA PHE A 451 42.17 -3.50 29.05
C PHE A 451 41.67 -3.70 27.61
N ARG A 452 42.64 -3.69 26.70
CA ARG A 452 42.56 -4.11 25.30
C ARG A 452 43.44 -5.34 25.08
N ILE A 453 43.09 -6.12 24.08
CA ILE A 453 43.91 -7.26 23.67
C ILE A 453 45.03 -6.77 22.75
N ASP A 454 46.25 -7.22 23.03
CA ASP A 454 47.42 -6.93 22.19
C ASP A 454 47.31 -7.67 20.85
N GLU A 455 47.53 -6.95 19.74
CA GLU A 455 47.63 -7.52 18.38
C GLU A 455 48.69 -8.62 18.31
N GLY A 456 49.81 -8.43 19.03
CA GLY A 456 50.94 -9.36 19.09
C GLY A 456 50.69 -10.61 19.93
N SER A 457 49.45 -10.88 20.33
CA SER A 457 49.08 -12.09 21.08
C SER A 457 49.55 -13.36 20.35
N GLN A 458 50.20 -14.28 21.06
CA GLN A 458 50.77 -15.49 20.45
C GLN A 458 49.71 -16.58 20.18
N ALA A 459 48.53 -16.45 20.78
CA ALA A 459 47.46 -17.44 20.72
C ALA A 459 46.51 -17.31 19.50
N TRP A 460 46.87 -16.49 18.51
CA TRP A 460 46.09 -16.39 17.28
C TRP A 460 46.14 -17.71 16.48
N GLU A 461 44.98 -18.25 16.14
CA GLU A 461 44.80 -19.44 15.31
C GLU A 461 43.88 -19.14 14.13
N SER A 462 44.42 -19.12 12.90
CA SER A 462 43.64 -18.96 11.66
C SER A 462 42.61 -17.82 11.74
N ASP A 463 43.07 -16.62 12.08
CA ASP A 463 42.27 -15.39 12.22
C ASP A 463 41.25 -15.40 13.37
N SER A 464 41.46 -16.27 14.36
CA SER A 464 40.67 -16.31 15.59
C SER A 464 41.54 -16.31 16.85
N LEU A 465 41.03 -15.68 17.91
CA LEU A 465 41.70 -15.61 19.21
C LEU A 465 40.72 -15.99 20.31
N SER A 466 41.06 -17.00 21.10
CA SER A 466 40.24 -17.45 22.23
C SER A 466 40.92 -17.18 23.56
N PHE A 467 40.16 -16.63 24.50
CA PHE A 467 40.59 -16.35 25.87
C PHE A 467 39.35 -16.28 26.77
N THR A 468 39.55 -16.23 28.09
CA THR A 468 38.46 -16.11 29.07
C THR A 468 38.66 -14.84 29.88
N VAL A 469 37.65 -13.98 29.97
CA VAL A 469 37.69 -12.83 30.87
C VAL A 469 37.11 -13.24 32.21
N ASN A 470 37.84 -12.96 33.30
CA ASN A 470 37.43 -13.28 34.66
C ASN A 470 37.04 -11.98 35.40
N PHE A 471 35.76 -11.88 35.76
CA PHE A 471 35.17 -10.78 36.53
C PHE A 471 35.00 -11.23 37.98
N ASN A 472 36.06 -11.13 38.79
CA ASN A 472 36.04 -11.48 40.22
C ASN A 472 35.43 -12.87 40.54
N GLY A 473 35.74 -13.86 39.70
CA GLY A 473 35.26 -15.24 39.82
C GLY A 473 34.34 -15.69 38.69
N ALA A 474 33.60 -14.76 38.07
CA ALA A 474 32.74 -15.07 36.94
C ALA A 474 33.53 -15.15 35.63
N LYS A 475 33.53 -16.33 35.00
CA LYS A 475 34.33 -16.62 33.80
C LYS A 475 33.52 -16.47 32.52
N LEU A 476 33.94 -15.59 31.62
CA LEU A 476 33.33 -15.40 30.30
C LEU A 476 34.27 -15.83 29.18
N PRO A 477 34.01 -16.98 28.53
CA PRO A 477 34.75 -17.37 27.35
C PRO A 477 34.47 -16.41 26.18
N ILE A 478 35.53 -15.89 25.59
CA ILE A 478 35.52 -14.99 24.43
C ILE A 478 36.20 -15.68 23.24
N LEU A 479 35.63 -15.49 22.05
CA LEU A 479 36.24 -15.82 20.78
C LEU A 479 36.19 -14.62 19.85
N ILE A 480 37.33 -14.01 19.55
CA ILE A 480 37.44 -12.99 18.50
C ILE A 480 37.61 -13.70 17.16
N LYS A 481 36.91 -13.22 16.14
CA LYS A 481 37.11 -13.59 14.74
C LYS A 481 37.32 -12.32 13.93
N ASP A 482 38.44 -12.26 13.22
CA ASP A 482 38.75 -11.13 12.37
C ASP A 482 37.80 -11.11 11.14
N GLU A 483 36.82 -10.20 11.17
CA GLU A 483 35.87 -9.99 10.08
C GLU A 483 35.55 -8.49 9.93
N ASN A 484 35.55 -8.01 8.67
CA ASN A 484 35.07 -6.67 8.33
C ASN A 484 33.55 -6.59 8.47
N ASN A 485 33.08 -6.09 9.61
CA ASN A 485 31.65 -5.93 9.85
C ASN A 485 31.10 -4.76 9.00
N LYS A 486 30.22 -5.06 8.04
CA LYS A 486 29.59 -4.03 7.20
C LYS A 486 28.49 -3.33 7.98
N VAL A 487 28.83 -2.17 8.53
CA VAL A 487 27.86 -1.29 9.19
C VAL A 487 26.90 -0.68 8.15
N ILE A 488 25.60 -0.71 8.42
CA ILE A 488 24.58 -0.20 7.48
C ILE A 488 24.47 1.32 7.61
N PRO A 489 24.46 2.08 6.49
CA PRO A 489 24.19 3.51 6.53
C PRO A 489 22.80 3.83 7.07
N ILE A 490 22.68 4.87 7.90
CA ILE A 490 21.41 5.34 8.45
C ILE A 490 21.13 6.79 8.07
N ASP A 491 19.90 7.05 7.61
CA ASP A 491 19.45 8.41 7.28
C ASP A 491 18.82 9.12 8.49
N SER A 492 18.72 10.45 8.40
CA SER A 492 18.21 11.30 9.49
C SER A 492 16.77 10.98 9.89
N SER A 493 15.90 10.63 8.94
CA SER A 493 14.50 10.29 9.23
C SER A 493 14.40 9.01 10.08
N ARG A 494 15.28 8.04 9.80
CA ARG A 494 15.38 6.79 10.53
C ARG A 494 15.97 7.00 11.91
N ILE A 495 16.96 7.87 12.08
CA ILE A 495 17.50 8.26 13.40
C ILE A 495 16.38 8.80 14.29
N TRP A 496 15.61 9.80 13.81
CA TRP A 496 14.48 10.37 14.56
C TRP A 496 13.41 9.34 14.92
N LYS A 497 13.13 8.41 14.00
CA LYS A 497 12.21 7.30 14.27
C LYS A 497 12.73 6.42 15.40
N LEU A 498 14.00 6.01 15.34
CA LEU A 498 14.61 5.11 16.31
C LEU A 498 14.77 5.77 17.69
N LYS A 499 15.15 7.05 17.78
CA LYS A 499 15.16 7.80 19.06
C LYS A 499 13.80 7.72 19.77
N ARG A 500 12.72 7.97 19.02
CA ARG A 500 11.35 7.91 19.56
C ARG A 500 10.90 6.49 19.92
N GLU A 501 11.20 5.50 19.09
CA GLU A 501 10.79 4.11 19.33
C GLU A 501 11.55 3.46 20.49
N ALA A 502 12.86 3.74 20.61
CA ALA A 502 13.71 3.23 21.67
C ALA A 502 13.62 4.05 22.96
N MET A 503 13.18 5.31 22.88
CA MET A 503 13.29 6.29 23.97
C MET A 503 14.74 6.40 24.48
N ASP A 504 15.69 6.39 23.54
CA ASP A 504 17.13 6.35 23.79
C ASP A 504 17.86 7.22 22.76
N ASP A 505 19.03 7.74 23.14
CA ASP A 505 19.83 8.64 22.31
C ASP A 505 20.84 7.90 21.43
N PHE A 506 21.43 8.66 20.49
CA PHE A 506 22.55 8.16 19.69
C PHE A 506 23.86 8.77 20.20
N TYR A 507 24.86 7.91 20.38
CA TYR A 507 26.25 8.32 20.58
C TYR A 507 26.96 8.42 19.23
N TYR A 508 27.63 9.56 18.98
CA TYR A 508 28.41 9.80 17.77
C TYR A 508 29.92 9.70 18.05
N ASP A 509 30.55 8.77 17.35
CA ASP A 509 32.00 8.60 17.30
C ASP A 509 32.56 9.41 16.12
N VAL A 510 33.36 10.43 16.45
CA VAL A 510 33.89 11.41 15.48
C VAL A 510 34.97 10.77 14.61
N ASP A 511 35.81 9.92 15.20
CA ASP A 511 36.96 9.33 14.52
C ASP A 511 36.50 8.30 13.48
N SER A 512 35.53 7.45 13.85
CA SER A 512 35.00 6.43 12.95
C SER A 512 33.83 6.92 12.08
N GLY A 513 33.20 8.06 12.44
CA GLY A 513 31.99 8.56 11.80
C GLY A 513 30.76 7.66 12.02
N LYS A 514 30.77 6.82 13.06
CA LYS A 514 29.71 5.85 13.35
C LYS A 514 28.75 6.38 14.41
N LEU A 515 27.51 5.91 14.34
CA LEU A 515 26.43 6.22 15.28
C LEU A 515 26.06 4.95 16.05
N ARG A 516 25.95 5.04 17.37
CA ARG A 516 25.56 3.93 18.25
C ARG A 516 24.30 4.27 19.03
N GLN A 517 23.35 3.34 19.11
CA GLN A 517 22.18 3.45 19.99
C GLN A 517 21.93 2.06 20.60
N GLY A 518 22.00 1.99 21.93
CA GLY A 518 22.11 0.73 22.64
C GLY A 518 23.17 -0.20 22.03
N SER A 519 22.77 -1.42 21.67
CA SER A 519 23.62 -2.49 21.14
C SER A 519 23.77 -2.49 19.60
N LYS A 520 23.35 -1.42 18.92
CA LYS A 520 23.40 -1.31 17.46
C LYS A 520 24.34 -0.20 17.02
N GLU A 521 25.01 -0.43 15.89
CA GLU A 521 25.92 0.51 15.26
C GLU A 521 25.49 0.77 13.81
N TYR A 522 25.60 2.01 13.37
CA TYR A 522 25.22 2.49 12.05
C TYR A 522 26.31 3.39 11.46
N ALA A 523 26.46 3.36 10.14
CA ALA A 523 27.33 4.31 9.45
C ALA A 523 26.55 5.61 9.20
N SER A 524 27.14 6.77 9.53
CA SER A 524 26.57 8.05 9.11
C SER A 524 26.89 8.33 7.65
N TYR A 525 25.95 8.94 6.93
CA TYR A 525 26.23 9.52 5.61
C TYR A 525 27.24 10.66 5.74
N THR A 526 28.17 10.76 4.80
CA THR A 526 29.25 11.76 4.82
C THR A 526 28.74 13.18 4.96
N GLU A 527 27.66 13.50 4.24
CA GLU A 527 26.99 14.81 4.27
C GLU A 527 26.30 15.15 5.60
N MET A 528 26.04 14.16 6.46
CA MET A 528 25.47 14.37 7.79
C MET A 528 26.54 14.62 8.88
N ARG A 529 27.79 14.21 8.64
CA ARG A 529 28.87 14.26 9.64
C ARG A 529 29.17 15.66 10.16
N PRO A 530 29.23 16.72 9.33
CA PRO A 530 29.47 18.08 9.84
C PRO A 530 28.41 18.51 10.87
N PHE A 531 27.14 18.21 10.60
CA PHE A 531 26.04 18.57 11.52
C PHE A 531 26.12 17.82 12.86
N LEU A 532 26.46 16.53 12.85
CA LEU A 532 26.64 15.73 14.07
C LEU A 532 27.86 16.18 14.87
N HIS A 533 28.93 16.58 14.17
CA HIS A 533 30.11 17.15 14.80
C HIS A 533 29.76 18.48 15.48
N TRP A 534 29.08 19.38 14.78
CA TRP A 534 28.60 20.64 15.36
C TRP A 534 27.68 20.42 16.55
N GLU A 535 26.74 19.47 16.49
CA GLU A 535 25.85 19.16 17.61
C GLU A 535 26.64 18.69 18.84
N LYS A 536 27.61 17.80 18.66
CA LYS A 536 28.48 17.32 19.74
C LYS A 536 29.32 18.45 20.34
N GLU A 537 29.91 19.30 19.52
CA GLU A 537 30.66 20.47 19.96
C GLU A 537 29.77 21.49 20.68
N TRP A 538 28.55 21.71 20.18
CA TRP A 538 27.58 22.64 20.77
C TRP A 538 27.19 22.22 22.19
N ILE A 539 26.91 20.94 22.39
CA ILE A 539 26.59 20.36 23.70
C ILE A 539 27.81 20.45 24.62
N HIS A 540 28.97 19.98 24.18
CA HIS A 540 30.19 19.96 24.98
C HIS A 540 30.65 21.37 25.42
N ALA A 541 30.62 22.35 24.50
CA ALA A 541 30.99 23.73 24.79
C ALA A 541 29.86 24.56 25.43
N LYS A 542 28.71 23.92 25.73
CA LYS A 542 27.52 24.53 26.32
C LYS A 542 27.17 25.86 25.63
N MET A 543 26.99 25.80 24.31
CA MET A 543 26.77 26.99 23.48
C MET A 543 25.31 27.43 23.50
N PHE A 544 25.07 28.75 23.43
CA PHE A 544 23.73 29.32 23.23
C PHE A 544 23.55 29.90 21.82
N SER A 545 24.66 30.32 21.23
CA SER A 545 24.76 30.88 19.90
C SER A 545 26.15 30.57 19.35
N ALA A 546 26.24 30.36 18.05
CA ALA A 546 27.51 30.20 17.36
C ALA A 546 27.44 30.78 15.94
N GLN A 547 28.60 31.16 15.42
CA GLN A 547 28.78 31.49 14.02
C GLN A 547 29.54 30.36 13.34
N LEU A 548 29.09 29.97 12.15
CA LEU A 548 29.81 29.02 11.31
C LEU A 548 30.97 29.75 10.62
N ASP A 549 32.19 29.29 10.86
CA ASP A 549 33.42 29.79 10.22
C ASP A 549 34.11 28.63 9.50
N GLY A 550 33.83 28.50 8.21
CA GLY A 550 34.23 27.33 7.43
C GLY A 550 33.48 26.07 7.87
N GLU A 551 34.21 25.07 8.36
CA GLU A 551 33.67 23.80 8.86
C GLU A 551 33.54 23.76 10.39
N GLU A 552 33.96 24.81 11.11
CA GLU A 552 33.92 24.87 12.58
C GLU A 552 32.84 25.83 13.09
N ILE A 553 32.28 25.55 14.27
CA ILE A 553 31.37 26.46 14.96
C ILE A 553 32.10 27.27 16.04
N LYS A 554 32.04 28.59 15.94
CA LYS A 554 32.62 29.51 16.95
C LYS A 554 31.54 30.04 17.86
N LYS A 555 31.66 29.74 19.16
CA LYS A 555 30.73 30.22 20.20
C LYS A 555 30.65 31.75 20.18
N LEU A 556 29.43 32.27 20.16
CA LEU A 556 29.14 33.68 20.34
C LEU A 556 28.50 33.91 21.71
N GLU A 557 28.93 34.96 22.41
CA GLU A 557 28.28 35.36 23.65
C GLU A 557 26.87 35.86 23.36
N LEU A 558 25.89 35.28 24.05
CA LEU A 558 24.50 35.69 24.01
C LEU A 558 24.06 35.95 25.45
N SER A 559 23.71 37.19 25.76
CA SER A 559 23.17 37.54 27.08
C SER A 559 21.72 37.07 27.17
N LEU A 560 21.49 36.08 28.04
CA LEU A 560 20.17 35.52 28.30
C LEU A 560 19.73 35.82 29.74
N PRO A 561 18.41 35.92 30.00
CA PRO A 561 17.89 35.92 31.36
C PRO A 561 18.34 34.68 32.12
N TYR A 562 18.69 34.85 33.40
CA TYR A 562 19.23 33.78 34.27
C TYR A 562 18.37 32.51 34.26
N GLU A 563 17.04 32.63 34.27
CA GLU A 563 16.14 31.47 34.27
C GLU A 563 16.24 30.67 32.97
N ILE A 564 16.41 31.33 31.82
CA ILE A 564 16.54 30.67 30.51
C ILE A 564 17.91 29.99 30.42
N ASP A 565 18.97 30.70 30.81
CA ASP A 565 20.35 30.21 30.83
C ASP A 565 20.46 28.92 31.66
N THR A 566 20.02 28.96 32.92
CA THR A 566 20.07 27.83 33.84
C THR A 566 19.19 26.65 33.40
N THR A 567 17.98 26.91 32.90
CA THR A 567 17.09 25.86 32.39
C THR A 567 17.67 25.17 31.17
N TYR A 568 18.25 25.92 30.23
CA TYR A 568 18.87 25.35 29.03
C TYR A 568 20.11 24.53 29.36
N LEU A 569 20.98 25.02 30.24
CA LEU A 569 22.17 24.27 30.66
C LEU A 569 21.78 22.97 31.37
N ALA A 570 20.71 22.96 32.15
CA ALA A 570 20.18 21.74 32.76
C ALA A 570 19.67 20.71 31.73
N ILE A 571 19.23 21.15 30.53
CA ILE A 571 18.86 20.25 29.43
C ILE A 571 20.11 19.61 28.80
N LEU A 572 21.23 20.34 28.73
CA LEU A 572 22.48 19.82 28.15
C LEU A 572 23.25 18.88 29.08
N ASP A 573 23.01 18.97 30.39
CA ASP A 573 23.64 18.13 31.42
C ASP A 573 22.86 16.83 31.72
N TRP A 574 21.72 16.63 31.06
CA TRP A 574 20.89 15.41 31.12
C TRP A 574 21.33 14.41 30.06
#